data_AF-A0A9D7X7K5-F1
#
_entry.id   AF-A0A9D7X7K5-F1
#
_cell.length_a   1.000
_cell.length_b   1.000
_cell.length_c   1.000
_cell.angle_alpha   90.00
_cell.angle_beta   90.00
_cell.angle_gamma   90.00
#
_symmetry.space_group_name_H-M   'P 1'
#
loop_
_entity.id
_entity.type
_entity.pdbx_description
1 polymer ?
#
loop_
_entity_poly.entity_id
_entity_poly.type
_entity_poly.pdbx_seq_one_letter_code
_entity_poly.pdbx_strand_id
1 'polypeptide(L)'
;MILMSSITSQTAKAADSKETLQLELSTGGSVVIELMPDIAPKHVERIKALATEGFYDNIVFHRVISGFMAQTGDPTGTGTGGSKYENLPAEFSNYTYKRGTVGMARTASPDSANSQFFICFNDTGCTSLTGQYTVWGQVTSGMEYVDAIALGEPPASPDKIVKMSVGSPTAPAEAAPASGSETPAH
;
A
#
# COMPACT_ATOMS: atom_id res chain seq x y z
N MET A 1 48.15 24.70 28.54
CA MET A 1 46.90 25.49 28.44
C MET A 1 46.19 25.01 27.18
N ILE A 2 45.00 24.46 27.36
CA ILE A 2 44.37 23.42 26.52
C ILE A 2 43.91 24.00 25.17
N LEU A 3 44.26 23.32 24.06
CA LEU A 3 43.69 23.58 22.73
C LEU A 3 42.21 23.16 22.71
N MET A 4 41.31 24.09 22.43
CA MET A 4 39.90 23.79 22.16
C MET A 4 39.76 23.38 20.69
N SER A 5 39.62 22.08 20.46
CA SER A 5 39.20 21.54 19.16
C SER A 5 37.68 21.76 18.99
N SER A 6 37.31 22.61 18.04
CA SER A 6 35.93 22.79 17.59
C SER A 6 35.41 21.47 16.99
N ILE A 7 34.35 20.93 17.58
CA ILE A 7 33.62 19.78 17.03
C ILE A 7 32.63 20.35 16.02
N THR A 8 32.97 20.29 14.74
CA THR A 8 32.02 20.53 13.65
C THR A 8 30.95 19.45 13.72
N SER A 9 29.72 19.83 14.06
CA SER A 9 28.56 18.94 13.97
C SER A 9 28.37 18.53 12.51
N GLN A 10 28.61 17.26 12.23
CA GLN A 10 28.35 16.65 10.93
C GLN A 10 26.84 16.54 10.75
N THR A 11 26.28 17.37 9.87
CA THR A 11 24.91 17.18 9.40
C THR A 11 24.86 15.85 8.67
N ALA A 12 24.16 14.89 9.27
CA ALA A 12 23.81 13.65 8.61
C ALA A 12 23.03 14.02 7.33
N LYS A 13 23.58 13.59 6.20
CA LYS A 13 22.94 13.56 4.89
C LYS A 13 21.53 12.99 5.06
N ALA A 14 20.50 13.82 4.89
CA ALA A 14 19.14 13.33 4.74
C ALA A 14 19.15 12.35 3.55
N ALA A 15 19.09 11.05 3.86
CA ALA A 15 18.85 10.05 2.84
C ALA A 15 17.48 10.36 2.23
N ASP A 16 17.43 10.38 0.90
CA ASP A 16 16.20 10.37 0.09
C ASP A 16 15.19 9.41 0.70
N SER A 17 14.33 9.93 1.57
CA SER A 17 13.31 9.15 2.24
C SER A 17 12.16 9.12 1.24
N LYS A 18 12.17 8.14 0.35
CA LYS A 18 11.06 7.94 -0.58
C LYS A 18 9.77 7.87 0.21
N GLU A 19 8.75 8.60 -0.26
CA GLU A 19 7.46 8.65 0.39
C GLU A 19 6.84 7.26 0.45
N THR A 20 6.17 6.96 1.56
CA THR A 20 5.55 5.65 1.81
C THR A 20 4.07 5.80 2.20
N LEU A 21 3.30 4.76 1.91
CA LEU A 21 1.95 4.51 2.41
C LEU A 21 1.95 3.28 3.31
N GLN A 22 1.15 3.32 4.36
CA GLN A 22 0.92 2.21 5.26
C GLN A 22 -0.53 1.75 5.16
N LEU A 23 -0.72 0.44 5.05
CA LEU A 23 -2.03 -0.20 5.06
C LEU A 23 -2.07 -1.19 6.22
N GLU A 24 -2.92 -0.92 7.21
CA GLU A 24 -3.26 -1.90 8.23
C GLU A 24 -4.33 -2.84 7.64
N LEU A 25 -4.06 -4.14 7.58
CA LEU A 25 -4.97 -5.13 6.99
C LEU A 25 -5.70 -5.94 8.06
N SER A 26 -6.94 -6.36 7.76
CA SER A 26 -7.71 -7.27 8.64
C SER A 26 -7.06 -8.63 8.82
N THR A 27 -6.10 -8.98 7.96
CA THR A 27 -5.25 -10.17 8.09
C THR A 27 -4.25 -10.06 9.26
N GLY A 28 -4.19 -8.92 9.94
CA GLY A 28 -3.55 -8.77 11.25
C GLY A 28 -2.23 -8.01 11.27
N GLY A 29 -1.86 -7.32 10.20
CA GLY A 29 -0.61 -6.56 10.16
C GLY A 29 -0.55 -5.45 9.13
N SER A 30 0.61 -4.78 9.09
CA SER A 30 0.83 -3.58 8.29
C SER A 30 1.66 -3.86 7.05
N VAL A 31 1.19 -3.33 5.92
CA VAL A 31 1.87 -3.35 4.63
C VAL A 31 2.44 -1.97 4.36
N VAL A 32 3.71 -1.90 3.94
CA VAL A 32 4.36 -0.65 3.55
C VAL A 32 4.54 -0.64 2.04
N ILE A 33 4.03 0.42 1.40
CA ILE A 33 4.16 0.67 -0.04
C ILE A 33 5.07 1.88 -0.24
N GLU A 34 6.18 1.70 -0.95
CA GLU A 34 6.99 2.80 -1.48
C GLU A 34 6.28 3.41 -2.70
N LEU A 35 6.12 4.73 -2.70
CA LEU A 35 5.48 5.47 -3.79
C LEU A 35 6.47 5.79 -4.91
N MET A 36 5.96 5.82 -6.15
CA MET A 36 6.77 6.05 -7.35
C MET A 36 6.31 7.31 -8.11
N PRO A 37 6.47 8.52 -7.54
CA PRO A 37 6.04 9.76 -8.19
C PRO A 37 6.80 10.05 -9.49
N ASP A 38 8.00 9.48 -9.67
CA ASP A 38 8.75 9.58 -10.93
C ASP A 38 8.11 8.78 -12.08
N ILE A 39 7.27 7.79 -11.77
CA ILE A 39 6.58 6.93 -12.75
C ILE A 39 5.15 7.40 -12.98
N ALA A 40 4.41 7.68 -11.90
CA ALA A 40 2.99 8.03 -11.98
C ALA A 40 2.64 9.15 -10.98
N PRO A 41 3.09 10.39 -11.24
CA PRO A 41 2.92 11.51 -10.31
C PRO A 41 1.45 11.79 -10.00
N LYS A 42 0.55 11.74 -10.99
CA LYS A 42 -0.88 12.04 -10.76
C LYS A 42 -1.56 10.95 -9.94
N HIS A 43 -1.20 9.69 -10.17
CA HIS A 43 -1.72 8.58 -9.38
C HIS A 43 -1.22 8.63 -7.94
N VAL A 44 0.07 8.90 -7.72
CA VAL A 44 0.62 9.06 -6.38
C VAL A 44 -0.07 10.19 -5.62
N GLU A 45 -0.26 11.36 -6.26
CA GLU A 45 -1.00 12.47 -5.67
C GLU A 45 -2.43 12.06 -5.27
N ARG A 46 -3.16 11.39 -6.18
CA ARG A 46 -4.52 10.93 -5.91
C ARG A 46 -4.59 9.94 -4.75
N ILE A 47 -3.73 8.92 -4.74
CA ILE A 47 -3.74 7.90 -3.68
C ILE A 47 -3.45 8.56 -2.33
N LYS A 48 -2.48 9.50 -2.26
CA LYS A 48 -2.18 10.24 -1.03
C LYS A 48 -3.36 11.08 -0.56
N ALA A 49 -4.04 11.78 -1.47
CA ALA A 49 -5.23 12.56 -1.14
C ALA A 49 -6.34 11.67 -0.55
N LEU A 50 -6.66 10.56 -1.23
CA LEU A 50 -7.67 9.61 -0.78
C LEU A 50 -7.32 8.95 0.56
N ALA A 51 -6.06 8.57 0.77
CA ALA A 51 -5.60 8.05 2.06
C ALA A 51 -5.70 9.10 3.17
N THR A 52 -5.32 10.34 2.91
CA THR A 52 -5.42 11.46 3.88
C THR A 52 -6.88 11.77 4.24
N GLU A 53 -7.81 11.58 3.30
CA GLU A 53 -9.25 11.71 3.52
C GLU A 53 -9.87 10.52 4.27
N GLY A 54 -9.11 9.46 4.57
CA GLY A 54 -9.63 8.22 5.16
C GLY A 54 -10.51 7.41 4.20
N PHE A 55 -10.44 7.68 2.89
CA PHE A 55 -11.31 7.03 1.90
C PHE A 55 -11.15 5.51 1.89
N TYR A 56 -9.92 5.02 2.07
CA TYR A 56 -9.62 3.59 2.00
C TYR A 56 -9.95 2.84 3.29
N ASP A 57 -10.31 3.53 4.37
CA ASP A 57 -10.60 2.89 5.64
C ASP A 57 -11.85 2.02 5.52
N ASN A 58 -11.72 0.77 5.97
CA ASN A 58 -12.70 -0.31 5.86
C ASN A 58 -13.06 -0.74 4.43
N ILE A 59 -12.32 -0.33 3.39
CA ILE A 59 -12.55 -0.83 2.03
C ILE A 59 -12.05 -2.27 1.89
N VAL A 60 -12.90 -3.12 1.32
CA VAL A 60 -12.64 -4.55 1.12
C VAL A 60 -11.82 -4.87 -0.12
N PHE A 61 -11.08 -5.97 -0.05
CA PHE A 61 -10.50 -6.64 -1.22
C PHE A 61 -11.60 -7.47 -1.90
N HIS A 62 -12.30 -6.83 -2.84
CA HIS A 62 -13.47 -7.43 -3.51
C HIS A 62 -13.10 -8.43 -4.60
N ARG A 63 -11.84 -8.48 -5.04
CA ARG A 63 -11.40 -9.38 -6.11
C ARG A 63 -9.97 -9.84 -5.91
N VAL A 64 -9.78 -11.13 -5.64
CA VAL A 64 -8.50 -11.70 -5.23
C VAL A 64 -8.28 -13.02 -5.96
N ILE A 65 -7.31 -13.03 -6.86
CA ILE A 65 -7.01 -14.19 -7.72
C ILE A 65 -5.65 -14.73 -7.35
N SER A 66 -5.64 -16.01 -6.93
CA SER A 66 -4.41 -16.71 -6.57
C SER A 66 -3.40 -16.66 -7.71
N GLY A 67 -2.15 -16.34 -7.37
CA GLY A 67 -1.06 -16.25 -8.33
C GLY A 67 -1.14 -15.05 -9.27
N PHE A 68 -2.09 -14.14 -9.09
CA PHE A 68 -2.22 -12.93 -9.90
C PHE A 68 -2.18 -11.67 -9.02
N MET A 69 -3.30 -11.26 -8.42
CA MET A 69 -3.37 -10.03 -7.64
C MET A 69 -4.50 -10.01 -6.60
N ALA A 70 -4.39 -9.08 -5.66
CA ALA A 70 -5.46 -8.66 -4.75
C ALA A 70 -5.89 -7.23 -5.10
N GLN A 71 -7.16 -7.05 -5.50
CA GLN A 71 -7.73 -5.77 -5.92
C GLN A 71 -8.70 -5.22 -4.86
N THR A 72 -8.60 -3.90 -4.63
CA THR A 72 -9.31 -3.13 -3.59
C THR A 72 -9.60 -1.71 -4.09
N GLY A 73 -10.06 -0.82 -3.20
CA GLY A 73 -10.27 0.61 -3.48
C GLY A 73 -11.64 0.96 -4.06
N ASP A 74 -12.59 0.01 -4.04
CA ASP A 74 -14.00 0.27 -4.35
C ASP A 74 -14.80 0.47 -3.04
N PRO A 75 -15.37 1.65 -2.77
CA PRO A 75 -16.11 1.92 -1.54
C PRO A 75 -17.42 1.11 -1.42
N THR A 76 -17.92 0.58 -2.53
CA THR A 76 -19.10 -0.30 -2.55
C THR A 76 -18.74 -1.77 -2.39
N GLY A 77 -17.47 -2.14 -2.60
CA GLY A 77 -17.01 -3.53 -2.63
C GLY A 77 -17.55 -4.36 -3.80
N THR A 78 -18.15 -3.74 -4.83
CA THR A 78 -18.78 -4.45 -5.97
C THR A 78 -17.88 -4.61 -7.19
N GLY A 79 -16.74 -3.90 -7.21
CA GLY A 79 -15.84 -3.73 -8.36
C GLY A 79 -16.21 -2.58 -9.30
N THR A 80 -17.32 -1.86 -9.07
CA THR A 80 -17.84 -0.84 -10.00
C THR A 80 -17.81 0.59 -9.46
N GLY A 81 -17.54 0.77 -8.17
CA GLY A 81 -17.48 2.09 -7.55
C GLY A 81 -16.15 2.81 -7.74
N GLY A 82 -16.10 4.04 -7.24
CA GLY A 82 -14.95 4.91 -7.28
C GLY A 82 -15.07 6.05 -6.27
N SER A 83 -14.04 6.88 -6.18
CA SER A 83 -14.07 8.11 -5.41
C SER A 83 -14.92 9.20 -6.07
N LYS A 84 -15.15 10.30 -5.35
CA LYS A 84 -15.81 11.51 -5.87
C LYS A 84 -15.00 12.26 -6.95
N TYR A 85 -13.73 11.93 -7.11
CA TYR A 85 -12.84 12.65 -8.02
C TYR A 85 -12.96 12.14 -9.46
N GLU A 86 -12.54 12.96 -10.41
CA GLU A 86 -12.49 12.59 -11.82
C GLU A 86 -11.51 11.44 -12.09
N ASN A 87 -11.72 10.75 -13.20
CA ASN A 87 -10.81 9.71 -13.65
C ASN A 87 -9.44 10.28 -14.02
N LEU A 88 -8.41 9.47 -13.84
CA LEU A 88 -7.04 9.81 -14.14
C LEU A 88 -6.67 9.34 -15.55
N PRO A 89 -5.94 10.17 -16.32
CA PRO A 89 -5.32 9.71 -17.55
C PRO A 89 -4.23 8.67 -17.24
N ALA A 90 -4.04 7.71 -18.13
CA ALA A 90 -3.04 6.68 -17.97
C ALA A 90 -1.60 7.24 -17.90
N GLU A 91 -0.79 6.71 -16.99
CA GLU A 91 0.64 7.00 -16.84
C GLU A 91 1.43 5.70 -17.06
N PHE A 92 1.32 5.14 -18.27
CA PHE A 92 1.95 3.87 -18.61
C PHE A 92 3.47 3.98 -18.65
N SER A 93 4.15 2.93 -18.17
CA SER A 93 5.61 2.82 -18.16
C SER A 93 6.06 1.41 -18.55
N ASN A 94 7.37 1.27 -18.78
CA ASN A 94 8.02 -0.02 -18.99
C ASN A 94 8.45 -0.71 -17.67
N TYR A 95 7.95 -0.23 -16.52
CA TYR A 95 8.23 -0.86 -15.24
C TYR A 95 7.59 -2.25 -15.21
N THR A 96 8.43 -3.29 -15.12
CA THR A 96 7.95 -4.67 -15.09
C THR A 96 7.17 -4.94 -13.80
N TYR A 97 5.91 -5.31 -13.95
CA TYR A 97 5.12 -5.81 -12.84
C TYR A 97 5.71 -7.11 -12.30
N LYS A 98 5.95 -7.13 -10.99
CA LYS A 98 6.52 -8.24 -10.23
C LYS A 98 5.82 -8.36 -8.86
N ARG A 99 6.31 -9.24 -7.99
CA ARG A 99 5.74 -9.40 -6.65
C ARG A 99 5.72 -8.06 -5.91
N GLY A 100 4.58 -7.73 -5.33
CA GLY A 100 4.35 -6.49 -4.57
C GLY A 100 4.21 -5.24 -5.42
N THR A 101 4.33 -5.30 -6.75
CA THR A 101 4.04 -4.13 -7.59
C THR A 101 2.58 -3.74 -7.42
N VAL A 102 2.34 -2.43 -7.27
CA VAL A 102 1.01 -1.86 -7.05
C VAL A 102 0.61 -1.06 -8.28
N GLY A 103 -0.47 -1.53 -8.91
CA GLY A 103 -1.01 -0.95 -10.14
C GLY A 103 -2.39 -0.36 -9.94
N MET A 104 -2.76 0.59 -10.80
CA MET A 104 -4.08 1.18 -10.78
C MET A 104 -5.07 0.37 -11.63
N ALA A 105 -6.21 0.00 -11.06
CA ALA A 105 -7.27 -0.66 -11.80
C ALA A 105 -8.00 0.36 -12.69
N ARG A 106 -8.48 -0.12 -13.84
CA ARG A 106 -9.22 0.66 -14.83
C ARG A 106 -10.22 -0.22 -15.57
N THR A 107 -11.18 0.41 -16.22
CA THR A 107 -12.05 -0.25 -17.20
C THR A 107 -11.31 -0.44 -18.54
N ALA A 108 -12.05 -0.80 -19.59
CA ALA A 108 -11.51 -0.89 -20.95
C ALA A 108 -10.88 0.44 -21.43
N SER A 109 -11.39 1.58 -20.98
CA SER A 109 -10.78 2.88 -21.28
C SER A 109 -9.47 3.06 -20.51
N PRO A 110 -8.34 3.38 -21.19
CA PRO A 110 -7.07 3.69 -20.54
C PRO A 110 -7.18 4.77 -19.45
N ASP A 111 -8.00 5.79 -19.70
CA ASP A 111 -8.14 6.98 -18.84
C ASP A 111 -9.35 6.87 -17.88
N SER A 112 -9.60 5.67 -17.37
CA SER A 112 -10.73 5.39 -16.46
C SER A 112 -10.32 4.99 -15.05
N ALA A 113 -9.03 5.06 -14.74
CA ALA A 113 -8.53 4.85 -13.39
C ALA A 113 -9.14 5.86 -12.42
N ASN A 114 -9.53 5.43 -11.22
CA ASN A 114 -10.14 6.32 -10.22
C ASN A 114 -9.57 6.12 -8.80
N SER A 115 -10.07 5.14 -8.06
CA SER A 115 -9.62 4.82 -6.69
C SER A 115 -9.25 3.35 -6.49
N GLN A 116 -9.61 2.48 -7.43
CA GLN A 116 -9.33 1.06 -7.32
C GLN A 116 -7.88 0.74 -7.70
N PHE A 117 -7.19 -0.05 -6.88
CA PHE A 117 -5.83 -0.51 -7.15
C PHE A 117 -5.69 -1.99 -6.85
N PHE A 118 -4.58 -2.59 -7.28
CA PHE A 118 -4.27 -3.99 -7.04
C PHE A 118 -2.80 -4.18 -6.66
N ILE A 119 -2.53 -5.24 -5.88
CA ILE A 119 -1.20 -5.66 -5.46
C ILE A 119 -0.91 -7.03 -6.06
N CYS A 120 0.23 -7.17 -6.74
CA CYS A 120 0.62 -8.41 -7.42
C CYS A 120 1.23 -9.44 -6.47
N PHE A 121 0.74 -10.69 -6.53
CA PHE A 121 1.17 -11.76 -5.62
C PHE A 121 2.54 -12.34 -5.94
N ASN A 122 2.97 -12.35 -7.20
CA ASN A 122 4.23 -12.98 -7.58
C ASN A 122 4.88 -12.26 -8.77
N ASP A 123 6.06 -12.73 -9.15
CA ASP A 123 6.90 -12.07 -10.15
C ASP A 123 6.40 -12.20 -11.60
N THR A 124 5.52 -13.17 -11.88
CA THR A 124 5.14 -13.54 -13.25
C THR A 124 3.67 -13.30 -13.57
N GLY A 125 2.78 -13.40 -12.59
CA GLY A 125 1.33 -13.35 -12.75
C GLY A 125 0.85 -12.01 -13.31
N CYS A 126 1.49 -10.91 -12.91
CA CYS A 126 1.16 -9.58 -13.40
C CYS A 126 2.03 -9.09 -14.56
N THR A 127 3.02 -9.86 -15.03
CA THR A 127 3.98 -9.34 -16.03
C THR A 127 3.29 -8.87 -17.31
N SER A 128 2.18 -9.51 -17.70
CA SER A 128 1.35 -9.14 -18.85
C SER A 128 0.73 -7.74 -18.73
N LEU A 129 0.63 -7.16 -17.52
CA LEU A 129 0.10 -5.82 -17.28
C LEU A 129 1.12 -4.70 -17.55
N THR A 130 2.40 -5.06 -17.72
CA THR A 130 3.49 -4.12 -18.03
C THR A 130 3.18 -3.36 -19.32
N GLY A 131 3.33 -2.03 -19.27
CA GLY A 131 2.98 -1.14 -20.39
C GLY A 131 1.48 -0.95 -20.65
N GLN A 132 0.59 -1.60 -19.87
CA GLN A 132 -0.86 -1.56 -20.06
C GLN A 132 -1.64 -0.99 -18.87
N TYR A 133 -1.00 -0.90 -17.71
CA TYR A 133 -1.56 -0.39 -16.45
C TYR A 133 -0.56 0.51 -15.75
N THR A 134 -1.05 1.59 -15.14
CA THR A 134 -0.22 2.54 -14.39
C THR A 134 0.33 1.90 -13.12
N VAL A 135 1.66 1.80 -13.01
CA VAL A 135 2.35 1.46 -11.75
C VAL A 135 2.50 2.72 -10.94
N TRP A 136 2.10 2.70 -9.66
CA TRP A 136 2.27 3.86 -8.78
C TRP A 136 3.02 3.56 -7.48
N GLY A 137 3.26 2.28 -7.17
CA GLY A 137 3.99 1.91 -5.97
C GLY A 137 4.50 0.47 -5.97
N GLN A 138 5.24 0.14 -4.92
CA GLN A 138 5.79 -1.18 -4.67
C GLN A 138 5.75 -1.49 -3.19
N VAL A 139 5.19 -2.64 -2.82
CA VAL A 139 5.27 -3.15 -1.45
C VAL A 139 6.72 -3.43 -1.10
N THR A 140 7.19 -2.86 0.01
CA THR A 140 8.54 -3.04 0.57
C THR A 140 8.55 -3.83 1.87
N SER A 141 7.40 -3.95 2.56
CA SER A 141 7.23 -4.76 3.78
C SER A 141 5.78 -5.22 3.94
N GLY A 142 5.58 -6.36 4.61
CA GLY A 142 4.25 -6.88 4.96
C GLY A 142 3.56 -7.68 3.85
N MET A 143 4.28 -8.19 2.85
CA MET A 143 3.67 -9.00 1.79
C MET A 143 2.98 -10.26 2.32
N GLU A 144 3.42 -10.81 3.46
CA GLU A 144 2.78 -11.93 4.13
C GLU A 144 1.32 -11.64 4.55
N TYR A 145 1.00 -10.39 4.86
CA TYR A 145 -0.37 -9.98 5.19
C TYR A 145 -1.24 -9.82 3.94
N VAL A 146 -0.61 -9.48 2.80
CA VAL A 146 -1.28 -9.48 1.49
C VAL A 146 -1.54 -10.91 1.05
N ASP A 147 -0.57 -11.82 1.18
CA ASP A 147 -0.69 -13.24 0.81
C ASP A 147 -1.80 -13.96 1.59
N ALA A 148 -2.11 -13.49 2.81
CA ALA A 148 -3.15 -14.05 3.67
C ALA A 148 -4.58 -13.60 3.28
N ILE A 149 -4.74 -12.65 2.36
CA ILE A 149 -6.05 -12.14 1.95
C ILE A 149 -6.89 -13.27 1.34
N ALA A 150 -8.15 -13.38 1.79
CA ALA A 150 -9.10 -14.37 1.30
C ALA A 150 -9.29 -14.29 -0.22
N LEU A 151 -9.19 -15.46 -0.88
CA LEU A 151 -9.35 -15.59 -2.33
C LEU A 151 -10.83 -15.52 -2.76
N GLY A 152 -11.10 -14.98 -3.95
CA GLY A 152 -12.42 -15.01 -4.59
C GLY A 152 -12.76 -13.79 -5.45
N GLU A 153 -13.85 -13.89 -6.21
CA GLU A 153 -14.36 -12.85 -7.11
C GLU A 153 -15.90 -12.67 -6.98
N PRO A 154 -16.44 -12.22 -5.83
CA PRO A 154 -15.74 -11.81 -4.62
C PRO A 154 -15.47 -12.97 -3.63
N PRO A 155 -14.56 -12.77 -2.65
CA PRO A 155 -14.40 -13.72 -1.54
C PRO A 155 -15.68 -13.86 -0.70
N ALA A 156 -15.88 -15.03 -0.07
CA ALA A 156 -17.04 -15.26 0.80
C ALA A 156 -17.02 -14.38 2.07
N SER A 157 -15.83 -14.16 2.61
CA SER A 157 -15.55 -13.25 3.73
C SER A 157 -14.37 -12.35 3.32
N PRO A 158 -14.62 -11.22 2.64
CA PRO A 158 -13.55 -10.36 2.16
C PRO A 158 -12.76 -9.70 3.30
N ASP A 159 -11.44 -9.77 3.20
CA ASP A 159 -10.55 -8.93 4.02
C ASP A 159 -10.63 -7.46 3.60
N LYS A 160 -10.15 -6.57 4.45
CA LYS A 160 -10.22 -5.13 4.26
C LYS A 160 -8.97 -4.39 4.71
N ILE A 161 -8.82 -3.19 4.16
CA ILE A 161 -7.92 -2.17 4.69
C ILE A 161 -8.60 -1.63 5.94
N VAL A 162 -8.07 -1.95 7.13
CA VAL A 162 -8.55 -1.38 8.40
C VAL A 162 -8.29 0.11 8.42
N LYS A 163 -7.08 0.52 8.00
CA LYS A 163 -6.66 1.91 7.92
C LYS A 163 -5.60 2.10 6.86
N MET A 164 -5.62 3.25 6.17
CA MET A 164 -4.55 3.67 5.26
C MET A 164 -4.02 5.05 5.62
N SER A 165 -2.70 5.22 5.67
CA SER A 165 -2.07 6.49 6.05
C SER A 165 -0.80 6.80 5.25
N VAL A 166 -0.51 8.09 5.09
CA VAL A 166 0.71 8.61 4.43
C VAL A 166 1.81 8.80 5.46
N GLY A 167 3.04 8.36 5.16
CA GLY A 167 4.24 8.63 5.95
C GLY A 167 4.97 7.37 6.43
N SER A 168 6.15 7.59 7.02
CA SER A 168 7.03 6.55 7.56
C SER A 168 6.34 5.68 8.61
N PRO A 169 6.72 4.39 8.75
CA PRO A 169 6.10 3.44 9.67
C PRO A 169 5.76 4.10 11.00
N THR A 170 4.47 4.20 11.32
CA THR A 170 4.11 4.42 12.72
C THR A 170 4.63 3.18 13.39
N ALA A 171 5.60 3.33 14.29
CA ALA A 171 6.14 2.22 15.07
C ALA A 171 4.95 1.37 15.54
N PRO A 172 5.00 0.03 15.38
CA PRO A 172 3.93 -0.84 15.86
C PRO A 172 3.55 -0.38 17.26
N ALA A 173 2.26 -0.17 17.50
CA ALA A 173 1.75 0.11 18.83
C ALA A 173 2.45 -0.84 19.78
N GLU A 174 3.28 -0.26 20.65
CA GLU A 174 4.10 -0.94 21.61
C GLU A 174 3.24 -2.01 22.26
N ALA A 175 3.59 -3.27 22.00
CA ALA A 175 2.96 -4.40 22.63
C ALA A 175 2.96 -4.08 24.13
N ALA A 176 1.77 -3.82 24.67
CA ALA A 176 1.60 -3.56 26.08
C ALA A 176 2.36 -4.68 26.81
N PRO A 177 3.30 -4.36 27.71
CA PRO A 177 3.97 -5.39 28.47
C PRO A 177 2.88 -6.18 29.17
N ALA A 178 2.84 -7.50 28.91
CA ALA A 178 2.02 -8.41 29.67
C ALA A 178 2.41 -8.21 31.14
N SER A 179 1.60 -7.44 31.84
CA SER A 179 1.72 -7.17 33.26
C SER A 179 1.59 -8.51 33.96
N GLY A 180 2.65 -8.86 34.71
CA GLY A 180 2.76 -10.13 35.39
C GLY A 180 1.57 -10.39 36.31
N SER A 181 1.16 -11.65 36.33
CA SER A 181 0.53 -12.24 37.50
C SER A 181 1.46 -13.34 38.01
N GLU A 182 2.50 -12.93 38.74
CA GLU A 182 2.95 -13.71 39.88
C GLU A 182 1.75 -13.91 40.80
N THR A 183 1.36 -15.16 41.03
CA THR A 183 0.51 -15.52 42.16
C THR A 183 1.33 -16.46 43.06
N PRO A 184 1.45 -16.18 44.37
CA PRO A 184 2.34 -16.89 45.26
C PRO A 184 1.74 -18.22 45.74
N ALA A 185 2.64 -19.19 45.96
CA ALA A 185 2.64 -20.34 46.86
C ALA A 185 1.31 -20.90 47.44
N HIS A 186 1.15 -22.21 47.30
CA HIS A 186 1.07 -23.13 48.44
C HIS A 186 1.60 -24.52 48.07
#